data_AF-A0A1E7RSE1-F1
#
_entry.id   AF-A0A1E7RSE1-F1
#
_cell.length_a   1.000
_cell.length_b   1.000
_cell.length_c   1.000
_cell.angle_alpha   90.00
_cell.angle_beta   90.00
_cell.angle_gamma   90.00
#
_symmetry.space_group_name_H-M   'P 1'
#
loop_
_entity.id
_entity.type
_entity.pdbx_description
1 polymer ?
#
loop_
_entity_poly.entity_id
_entity_poly.type
_entity_poly.pdbx_seq_one_letter_code
_entity_poly.pdbx_strand_id
1 'polypeptide(L)' 'MKLRTCKGCDRKLPLEVYPLAGKYGRAHKCSPCLNDQRRMNTPLRPIAVDPAQVRINNTFNLWHGPVSRVPLRSAA' A
#
# COMPACT_ATOMS: atom_id res chain seq x y z
N MET A 1 -31.14 11.01 -14.09
CA MET A 1 -29.87 10.89 -13.34
C MET A 1 -28.71 11.05 -14.32
N LYS A 2 -27.70 11.87 -14.00
CA LYS A 2 -26.51 12.03 -14.87
C LYS A 2 -25.49 10.94 -14.54
N LEU A 3 -25.09 10.16 -15.54
CA LEU A 3 -24.10 9.09 -15.43
C LEU A 3 -22.75 9.55 -16.00
N ARG A 4 -21.66 9.00 -15.46
CA ARG A 4 -20.29 9.23 -15.93
C ARG A 4 -19.52 7.91 -15.92
N THR A 5 -18.58 7.75 -16.85
CA THR A 5 -17.63 6.63 -16.83
C THR A 5 -16.46 6.96 -15.92
N CYS A 6 -16.17 6.11 -14.94
CA CYS A 6 -15.04 6.26 -14.03
C CYS A 6 -13.71 5.98 -14.75
N LYS A 7 -12.73 6.89 -14.68
CA LYS A 7 -11.38 6.67 -15.25
C LYS A 7 -10.49 5.67 -14.47
N GLY A 8 -11.01 5.06 -13.41
CA GLY A 8 -10.29 4.08 -12.60
C GLY A 8 -10.76 2.64 -12.76
N CYS A 9 -12.05 2.44 -13.02
CA CYS A 9 -12.66 1.10 -13.13
C CYS A 9 -13.57 0.94 -14.35
N ASP A 10 -13.66 1.95 -15.21
CA ASP A 10 -14.45 2.00 -16.46
C ASP A 10 -15.95 1.71 -16.34
N ARG A 11 -16.47 1.66 -15.10
CA ARG A 11 -17.91 1.54 -14.84
C ARG A 11 -18.64 2.86 -15.09
N LYS A 12 -19.85 2.77 -15.66
CA LYS A 12 -20.80 3.89 -15.72
C LYS A 12 -21.50 4.01 -14.38
N LEU A 13 -21.26 5.11 -13.67
CA LEU A 13 -21.74 5.35 -12.32
C LEU A 13 -22.50 6.68 -12.22
N PRO A 14 -23.44 6.83 -11.27
CA PRO A 14 -24.07 8.10 -10.96
C PRO A 14 -23.05 9.15 -10.53
N LEU A 15 -23.31 10.41 -10.86
CA LEU A 15 -22.40 11.50 -10.49
C LEU A 15 -22.17 11.57 -8.98
N GLU A 16 -23.13 11.20 -8.12
CA GLU A 16 -23.03 11.28 -6.65
C GLU A 16 -21.86 10.45 -6.08
N VAL A 17 -21.41 9.43 -6.81
CA VAL A 17 -20.30 8.56 -6.39
C VAL A 17 -18.93 9.25 -6.55
N TYR A 18 -18.86 10.36 -7.30
CA TYR A 18 -17.63 11.09 -7.55
C TYR A 18 -17.46 12.22 -6.51
N PRO A 19 -16.37 12.21 -5.71
CA PRO A 19 -16.15 13.25 -4.72
C PRO A 19 -15.83 14.61 -5.36
N LEU A 20 -16.07 15.68 -4.61
CA LEU A 20 -15.68 17.03 -4.99
C LEU A 20 -14.14 17.16 -4.91
N ALA A 21 -13.56 17.73 -5.96
CA ALA A 21 -12.13 17.97 -6.18
C ALA A 21 -11.85 19.49 -6.17
N GLY A 22 -12.35 20.19 -5.15
CA GLY A 22 -12.15 21.63 -4.96
C GLY A 22 -12.61 22.46 -6.16
N LYS A 23 -11.75 23.35 -6.65
CA LYS A 23 -12.04 24.29 -7.77
C LYS A 23 -12.32 23.59 -9.11
N TYR A 24 -11.98 22.31 -9.25
CA TYR A 24 -12.12 21.56 -10.52
C TYR A 24 -13.44 20.76 -10.62
N GLY A 25 -14.39 20.96 -9.70
CA GLY A 25 -15.67 20.26 -9.71
C GLY A 25 -15.57 18.84 -9.16
N ARG A 26 -16.18 17.83 -9.81
CA ARG A 26 -16.13 16.42 -9.35
C ARG A 26 -14.96 15.65 -9.97
N ALA A 27 -14.30 14.84 -9.15
CA ALA A 27 -13.17 14.00 -9.54
C ALA A 27 -13.49 13.08 -10.73
N HIS A 28 -12.47 12.70 -11.51
CA HIS A 28 -12.61 11.78 -12.65
C HIS A 28 -12.73 10.30 -12.26
N LYS A 29 -12.30 9.97 -11.03
CA LYS A 29 -12.37 8.64 -10.45
C LYS A 29 -13.48 8.61 -9.38
N CYS A 30 -14.16 7.48 -9.27
CA CYS A 30 -15.16 7.27 -8.23
C CYS A 30 -14.50 7.17 -6.85
N SER A 31 -15.28 7.39 -5.78
CA SER A 31 -14.79 7.32 -4.40
C SER A 31 -14.03 6.01 -4.09
N PRO A 32 -14.51 4.80 -4.48
CA PRO A 32 -13.75 3.56 -4.29
C PRO A 32 -12.36 3.57 -4.92
N CYS A 33 -12.23 3.93 -6.21
CA CYS A 33 -10.93 3.97 -6.89
C CYS A 33 -9.96 4.98 -6.25
N LEU A 34 -10.47 6.10 -5.73
CA LEU A 34 -9.64 7.07 -5.02
C LEU A 34 -9.19 6.54 -3.67
N ASN A 35 -10.05 5.81 -2.96
CA ASN A 35 -9.69 5.17 -1.70
C ASN A 35 -8.64 4.08 -1.90
N ASP A 36 -8.77 3.27 -2.96
CA ASP A 36 -7.75 2.27 -3.30
C ASP A 36 -6.42 2.93 -3.64
N GLN A 37 -6.44 4.00 -4.45
CA GLN A 37 -5.23 4.77 -4.74
C GLN A 37 -4.59 5.35 -3.47
N ARG A 38 -5.40 5.86 -2.53
CA ARG A 38 -4.88 6.34 -1.23
C ARG A 38 -4.28 5.20 -0.42
N ARG A 39 -4.93 4.05 -0.34
CA ARG A 39 -4.42 2.86 0.37
C ARG A 39 -3.09 2.38 -0.20
N MET A 40 -2.97 2.32 -1.51
CA MET A 40 -1.71 1.95 -2.19
C MET A 40 -0.57 2.94 -1.89
N ASN A 41 -0.88 4.21 -1.71
CA ASN A 41 0.10 5.25 -1.37
C ASN A 41 0.29 5.43 0.14
N THR A 42 -0.48 4.74 0.98
CA THR A 42 -0.37 4.87 2.43
C THR A 42 0.83 4.04 2.87
N PRO A 43 1.85 4.63 3.52
CA PRO A 43 2.97 3.87 4.03
C PRO A 43 2.47 2.84 5.04
N LEU A 44 2.95 1.60 4.90
CA LEU A 44 2.66 0.55 5.87
C LEU A 44 3.22 0.96 7.23
N ARG A 45 2.52 0.57 8.30
CA ARG A 45 3.07 0.74 9.63
C ARG A 45 4.35 -0.09 9.74
N PRO A 46 5.40 0.42 10.41
CA PRO A 46 6.58 -0.37 10.70
C PRO A 46 6.18 -1.69 11.36
N ILE A 47 6.74 -2.80 10.87
CA ILE A 47 6.56 -4.09 11.53
C ILE A 47 7.32 -4.03 12.85
N ALA A 48 6.65 -4.37 13.96
CA ALA A 48 7.32 -4.46 15.25
C ALA A 48 8.37 -5.57 15.17
N VAL A 49 9.59 -5.26 15.62
CA VAL A 49 10.67 -6.25 15.65
C VAL A 49 10.31 -7.31 16.68
N ASP A 50 10.07 -8.54 16.24
CA ASP A 50 9.86 -9.68 17.13
C ASP A 50 11.21 -10.21 17.65
N PRO A 51 11.48 -10.13 18.96
CA PRO A 51 12.72 -10.66 19.55
C PRO A 51 12.91 -12.16 19.35
N ALA A 52 11.85 -12.94 19.17
CA ALA A 52 11.95 -14.37 18.88
C ALA A 52 12.43 -14.60 17.44
N GLN A 53 11.82 -13.91 16.47
CA GLN A 53 12.24 -13.95 15.07
C GLN A 53 13.69 -13.50 14.88
N VAL A 54 14.13 -12.43 15.56
CA VAL A 54 15.53 -11.98 15.50
C VAL A 54 16.48 -13.06 16.02
N ARG A 55 16.13 -13.71 17.14
CA ARG A 55 16.93 -14.81 17.70
C ARG A 55 17.02 -15.99 16.72
N ILE A 56 15.90 -16.43 16.17
CA ILE A 56 15.86 -17.53 15.18
C ILE A 56 16.72 -17.20 13.95
N ASN A 57 16.55 -16.00 13.38
CA ASN A 57 17.32 -15.57 12.22
C ASN A 57 18.83 -15.54 12.51
N ASN A 58 19.24 -15.03 13.67
CA ASN A 58 20.63 -15.00 14.09
C ASN A 58 21.19 -16.40 14.30
N THR A 59 20.44 -17.31 14.94
CA THR A 59 20.85 -18.70 15.15
C THR A 59 20.98 -19.44 13.82
N PHE A 60 20.03 -19.26 12.90
CA PHE A 60 20.04 -19.91 11.60
C PHE A 60 21.18 -19.43 10.69
N ASN A 61 21.52 -18.13 10.75
CA ASN A 61 22.67 -17.57 10.03
C ASN A 61 24.01 -18.20 10.44
N LEU A 62 24.08 -18.87 11.60
CA LEU A 62 25.29 -19.58 12.06
C LEU A 62 25.38 -21.03 11.54
N TRP A 63 24.30 -21.60 10.98
CA TRP A 63 24.24 -23.01 10.60
C TRP A 63 24.77 -23.32 9.18
N HIS A 64 24.90 -22.33 8.28
CA HIS A 64 25.10 -22.57 6.84
C HIS A 64 26.47 -22.14 6.25
N GLY A 65 27.58 -22.26 6.99
CA GLY A 65 28.93 -22.00 6.44
C GLY A 65 29.44 -20.59 6.73
N PRO A 66 30.56 -20.14 6.13
CA PRO A 66 31.39 -19.06 6.66
C PRO A 66 30.53 -17.82 6.91
N VAL A 67 30.39 -17.51 8.20
CA VAL A 67 29.54 -16.43 8.72
C VAL A 67 29.91 -15.15 7.99
N SER A 68 29.10 -14.75 7.01
CA SER A 68 29.21 -13.41 6.47
C SER A 68 28.88 -12.46 7.62
N ARG A 69 29.90 -11.77 8.14
CA ARG A 69 29.77 -10.78 9.21
C ARG A 69 29.06 -9.51 8.74
N VAL A 70 28.60 -9.47 7.50
CA VAL A 70 27.80 -8.38 6.97
C VAL A 70 26.41 -8.48 7.59
N PRO A 71 25.95 -7.46 8.34
CA PRO A 71 24.58 -7.44 8.82
C PRO A 71 23.64 -7.57 7.63
N LEU A 72 22.69 -8.51 7.67
CA LEU A 72 21.54 -8.55 6.75
C LEU A 72 20.64 -7.33 7.03
N ARG A 73 21.13 -6.14 6.68
CA ARG A 73 20.38 -4.89 6.73
C ARG A 73 19.90 -4.56 5.34
N SER A 74 18.80 -5.17 4.92
CA SER A 74 17.90 -4.63 3.89
C SER A 74 16.72 -5.56 3.64
N ALA A 75 15.66 -5.37 4.43
CA ALA A 75 14.28 -5.66 4.03
C ALA A 75 13.34 -4.85 4.95
N ALA A 76 13.20 -3.57 4.65
CA ALA A 76 12.16 -2.70 5.21
C ALA A 76 11.65 -1.79 4.08
#